data_AF-A0A4R6AGV6-F1
#
_entry.id   AF-A0A4R6AGV6-F1
#
_cell.length_a   1.000
_cell.length_b   1.000
_cell.length_c   1.000
_cell.angle_alpha   90.00
_cell.angle_beta   90.00
_cell.angle_gamma   90.00
#
_symmetry.space_group_name_H-M   'P 1'
#
loop_
_entity.id
_entity.type
_entity.pdbx_description
1 polymer ?
#
loop_
_entity_poly.entity_id
_entity_poly.type
_entity_poly.pdbx_seq_one_letter_code
_entity_poly.pdbx_strand_id
1 'polypeptide(L)'
;MGQFSVKIWGATGSLLSGNQQVKVPILGVIENMSGFTCPDCGTVTHIFHQGGGEAIAQELDVDFLGKVPLDPTVVDCGDDGRPLVRAAPDSPAAAAYRSIAATLAWTGGDVAGIATPFAWTIAEGVGKPSPAPIAEGGPADRLAALDHADGALLLRWSDGTDQRLSERDLRLACQCAQCRDEMSGKRLLNPDTVPMDIRLTRVWSVGNYALGMAFSDGHDTGIYVFKALQAMVGTELEDV
;
A
#
# COMPACT_ATOMS: atom_id res chain seq x y z
N MET A 1 3.81 35.60 5.82
CA MET A 1 3.66 34.20 6.28
C MET A 1 3.30 33.36 5.07
N GLY A 2 4.26 32.63 4.50
CA GLY A 2 3.98 31.66 3.44
C GLY A 2 3.64 30.30 4.06
N GLN A 3 2.65 29.59 3.50
CA GLN A 3 2.33 28.23 3.91
C GLN A 3 3.40 27.27 3.41
N PHE A 4 4.11 26.61 4.32
CA PHE A 4 4.94 25.46 4.00
C PHE A 4 4.04 24.24 3.75
N SER A 5 4.39 23.39 2.78
CA SER A 5 3.74 22.09 2.58
C SER A 5 4.76 20.96 2.63
N VAL A 6 5.25 20.69 3.84
CA VAL A 6 5.98 19.45 4.12
C VAL A 6 4.94 18.33 4.19
N LYS A 7 4.80 17.56 3.09
CA LYS A 7 3.93 16.38 3.07
C LYS A 7 4.65 15.19 3.71
N ILE A 8 4.67 15.19 5.04
CA ILE A 8 5.07 14.02 5.82
C ILE A 8 3.98 12.95 5.67
N TRP A 9 4.32 11.78 5.12
CA TRP A 9 3.38 10.64 5.06
C TRP A 9 3.58 9.77 6.30
N GLY A 10 2.67 9.93 7.27
CA GLY A 10 2.84 9.50 8.66
C GLY A 10 3.59 10.56 9.48
N ALA A 11 3.23 10.90 10.72
CA ALA A 11 2.12 10.43 11.55
C ALA A 11 1.60 11.56 12.48
N THR A 12 0.42 11.33 13.07
CA THR A 12 -0.14 12.08 14.21
C THR A 12 -0.29 13.60 14.08
N GLY A 13 -1.27 14.03 13.28
CA GLY A 13 -1.90 15.34 13.36
C GLY A 13 -3.37 15.26 12.96
N SER A 14 -4.29 15.51 13.89
CA SER A 14 -5.73 15.30 13.67
C SER A 14 -6.31 16.27 12.63
N LEU A 15 -6.58 15.78 11.41
CA LEU A 15 -7.64 16.29 10.53
C LEU A 15 -7.90 15.29 9.39
N LEU A 16 -8.80 14.34 9.62
CA LEU A 16 -9.80 13.78 8.69
C LEU A 16 -10.67 12.80 9.48
N SER A 17 -11.98 12.80 9.22
CA SER A 17 -12.97 12.07 10.00
C SER A 17 -13.07 10.59 9.61
N GLY A 18 -13.06 9.69 10.59
CA GLY A 18 -13.58 8.32 10.45
C GLY A 18 -12.54 7.22 10.19
N ASN A 19 -12.49 6.29 11.13
CA ASN A 19 -11.93 4.91 11.04
C ASN A 19 -10.40 4.70 11.04
N GLN A 20 -9.98 3.93 12.06
CA GLN A 20 -8.72 3.21 12.26
C GLN A 20 -7.46 3.73 11.54
N GLN A 21 -6.63 4.46 12.30
CA GLN A 21 -5.27 4.83 11.90
C GLN A 21 -4.41 3.58 11.63
N VAL A 22 -4.09 3.35 10.35
CA VAL A 22 -3.02 2.44 9.98
C VAL A 22 -1.71 3.10 10.42
N LYS A 23 -1.04 2.52 11.42
CA LYS A 23 0.33 2.90 11.81
C LYS A 23 1.29 2.45 10.72
N VAL A 24 1.38 3.22 9.63
CA VAL A 24 2.38 3.04 8.59
C VAL A 24 3.72 3.56 9.15
N PRO A 25 4.82 2.78 9.11
CA PRO A 25 6.13 3.28 9.49
C PRO A 25 6.57 4.40 8.55
N ILE A 26 7.08 5.49 9.11
CA ILE A 26 7.65 6.60 8.34
C ILE A 26 9.05 6.14 7.90
N LEU A 27 9.24 5.96 6.59
CA LEU A 27 10.55 5.55 6.03
C LEU A 27 11.55 6.72 5.94
N GLY A 28 11.07 7.96 6.10
CA GLY A 28 11.89 9.16 6.08
C GLY A 28 11.18 10.38 5.47
N VAL A 29 11.87 11.50 5.44
CA VAL A 29 11.39 12.80 4.94
C VAL A 29 12.01 13.12 3.59
N ILE A 30 11.21 13.63 2.66
CA ILE A 30 11.64 14.20 1.38
C ILE A 30 11.26 15.68 1.37
N GLU A 31 12.24 16.57 1.17
CA GLU A 31 11.98 18.01 0.99
C GLU A 31 11.57 18.29 -0.46
N ASN A 32 10.27 18.48 -0.70
CA ASN A 32 9.73 18.90 -1.99
C ASN A 32 9.89 20.42 -2.18
N MET A 33 10.00 20.87 -3.43
CA MET A 33 10.15 22.28 -3.83
C MET A 33 11.42 22.96 -3.26
N SER A 34 12.49 22.19 -3.07
CA SER A 34 13.77 22.65 -2.46
C SER A 34 14.55 23.69 -3.29
N GLY A 35 14.14 23.92 -4.54
CA GLY A 35 14.67 24.91 -5.46
C GLY A 35 13.84 24.94 -6.74
N PHE A 36 14.23 25.77 -7.71
CA PHE A 36 13.60 25.88 -9.02
C PHE A 36 14.61 25.55 -10.13
N THR A 37 14.31 24.56 -10.96
CA THR A 37 15.09 24.17 -12.13
C THR A 37 14.83 25.15 -13.27
N CYS A 38 15.88 25.83 -13.74
CA CYS A 38 15.79 26.66 -14.94
C CYS A 38 15.55 25.78 -16.18
N PRO A 39 14.48 26.02 -16.97
CA PRO A 39 14.19 25.24 -18.18
C PRO A 39 15.29 25.30 -19.24
N ASP A 40 15.98 26.46 -19.37
CA ASP A 40 16.93 26.70 -20.45
C ASP A 40 18.33 26.14 -20.19
N CYS A 41 18.72 25.98 -18.91
CA CYS A 41 20.08 25.56 -18.54
C CYS A 41 20.17 24.47 -17.46
N GLY A 42 19.04 23.97 -16.95
CA GLY A 42 19.00 22.91 -15.94
C GLY A 42 19.54 23.29 -14.55
N THR A 43 20.02 24.52 -14.35
CA THR A 43 20.54 24.98 -13.05
C THR A 43 19.41 25.10 -12.03
N VAL A 44 19.57 24.45 -10.89
CA VAL A 44 18.65 24.56 -9.75
C VAL A 44 19.00 25.80 -8.93
N THR A 45 18.05 26.74 -8.84
CA THR A 45 18.20 27.98 -8.06
C THR A 45 17.32 27.91 -6.82
N HIS A 46 17.89 28.19 -5.65
CA HIS A 46 17.15 28.16 -4.39
C HIS A 46 16.38 29.46 -4.16
N ILE A 47 15.09 29.44 -4.49
CA ILE A 47 14.17 30.57 -4.35
C ILE A 47 13.44 30.62 -2.99
N PHE A 48 13.63 29.59 -2.15
CA PHE A 48 13.05 29.46 -0.81
C PHE A 48 14.13 29.17 0.23
N HIS A 49 13.76 29.27 1.52
CA HIS A 49 14.61 28.87 2.63
C HIS A 49 14.84 27.34 2.61
N GLN A 50 16.04 26.91 2.99
CA GLN A 50 16.46 25.50 2.94
C GLN A 50 16.53 24.89 4.34
N GLY A 51 16.52 23.56 4.44
CA GLY A 51 16.84 22.84 5.68
C GLY A 51 15.62 22.46 6.51
N GLY A 52 14.41 22.75 6.04
CA GLY A 52 13.18 22.42 6.75
C GLY A 52 12.91 20.92 6.75
N GLY A 53 13.24 20.24 5.66
CA GLY A 53 13.14 18.78 5.57
C GLY A 53 14.13 18.08 6.50
N GLU A 54 15.41 18.50 6.52
CA GLU A 54 16.40 17.94 7.44
C GLU A 54 16.05 18.17 8.91
N ALA A 55 15.57 19.38 9.27
CA ALA A 55 15.18 19.68 10.65
C ALA A 55 14.01 18.81 11.15
N ILE A 56 12.99 18.59 10.30
CA ILE A 56 11.84 17.75 10.64
C ILE A 56 12.21 16.27 10.68
N ALA A 57 13.11 15.81 9.81
CA ALA A 57 13.65 14.45 9.87
C ALA A 57 14.34 14.18 11.23
N GLN A 58 15.15 15.14 11.69
CA GLN A 58 15.81 15.09 12.99
C GLN A 58 14.83 15.19 14.17
N GLU A 59 13.79 16.02 14.09
CA GLU A 59 12.76 16.14 15.14
C GLU A 59 11.94 14.85 15.31
N LEU A 60 11.69 14.13 14.21
CA LEU A 60 10.89 12.91 14.19
C LEU A 60 11.69 11.61 14.35
N ASP A 61 13.03 11.69 14.45
CA ASP A 61 13.95 10.54 14.50
C ASP A 61 13.79 9.59 13.30
N VAL A 62 13.75 10.16 12.09
CA VAL A 62 13.61 9.41 10.82
C VAL A 62 14.63 9.89 9.78
N ASP A 63 14.94 9.04 8.80
CA ASP A 63 15.92 9.35 7.75
C ASP A 63 15.51 10.57 6.90
N PHE A 64 16.50 11.38 6.52
CA PHE A 64 16.31 12.37 5.46
C PHE A 64 16.68 11.77 4.10
N LEU A 65 15.67 11.51 3.27
CA LEU A 65 15.81 10.74 2.03
C LEU A 65 16.28 11.58 0.83
N GLY A 66 16.06 12.89 0.87
CA GLY A 66 16.58 13.81 -0.14
C GLY A 66 15.68 15.00 -0.48
N LYS A 67 16.04 15.69 -1.56
CA LYS A 67 15.46 16.96 -2.02
C LYS A 67 14.96 16.85 -3.45
N VAL A 68 13.74 17.32 -3.72
CA VAL A 68 13.16 17.38 -5.07
C VAL A 68 12.93 18.85 -5.46
N PRO A 69 13.51 19.35 -6.56
CA PRO A 69 13.28 20.73 -7.02
C PRO A 69 11.93 20.84 -7.75
N LEU A 70 11.40 22.06 -7.82
CA LEU A 70 10.39 22.45 -8.80
C LEU A 70 11.02 22.40 -10.20
N ASP A 71 10.56 21.48 -11.03
CA ASP A 71 11.02 21.27 -12.40
C ASP A 71 9.77 21.22 -13.29
N PRO A 72 9.56 22.20 -14.20
CA PRO A 72 8.37 22.23 -15.06
C PRO A 72 8.15 20.94 -15.84
N THR A 73 9.24 20.24 -16.20
CA THR A 73 9.22 18.95 -16.88
C THR A 73 8.43 17.89 -16.11
N VAL A 74 8.34 17.99 -14.77
CA VAL A 74 7.53 17.09 -13.92
C VAL A 74 6.03 17.24 -14.24
N VAL A 75 5.58 18.47 -14.46
CA VAL A 75 4.18 18.81 -14.78
C VAL A 75 3.87 18.36 -16.20
N ASP A 76 4.69 18.76 -17.17
CA ASP A 76 4.52 18.40 -18.59
C ASP A 76 4.45 16.87 -18.78
N CYS A 77 5.35 16.14 -18.10
CA CYS A 77 5.34 14.68 -18.12
C CYS A 77 4.10 14.07 -17.43
N GLY A 78 3.61 14.71 -16.37
CA GLY A 78 2.40 14.29 -15.66
C GLY A 78 1.15 14.42 -16.52
N ASP A 79 0.96 15.56 -17.17
CA ASP A 79 -0.18 15.84 -18.05
C ASP A 79 -0.16 14.95 -19.31
N ASP A 80 1.04 14.64 -19.85
CA ASP A 80 1.22 13.68 -20.94
C ASP A 80 1.08 12.20 -20.52
N GLY A 81 0.96 11.89 -19.22
CA GLY A 81 0.92 10.52 -18.71
C GLY A 81 2.24 9.74 -18.88
N ARG A 82 3.38 10.43 -19.03
CA ARG A 82 4.71 9.85 -19.27
C ARG A 82 5.55 9.90 -17.99
N PRO A 83 6.17 8.80 -17.51
CA PRO A 83 7.02 8.86 -16.32
C PRO A 83 8.26 9.75 -16.55
N LEU A 84 8.44 10.80 -15.73
CA LEU A 84 9.56 11.75 -15.84
C LEU A 84 10.92 11.05 -15.97
N VAL A 85 11.17 10.04 -15.12
CA VAL A 85 12.43 9.27 -15.12
C VAL A 85 12.72 8.52 -16.42
N ARG A 86 11.74 8.40 -17.33
CA ARG A 86 11.89 7.88 -18.70
C ARG A 86 11.83 8.97 -19.76
N ALA A 87 11.02 10.01 -19.56
CA ALA A 87 10.78 11.07 -20.53
C ALA A 87 11.88 12.14 -20.55
N ALA A 88 12.43 12.47 -19.38
CA ALA A 88 13.54 13.41 -19.20
C ALA A 88 14.54 12.83 -18.18
N PRO A 89 15.28 11.75 -18.52
CA PRO A 89 16.13 11.05 -17.57
C PRO A 89 17.22 11.94 -16.96
N ASP A 90 17.71 12.92 -17.69
CA ASP A 90 18.81 13.79 -17.24
C ASP A 90 18.33 15.05 -16.49
N SER A 91 17.02 15.20 -16.24
CA SER A 91 16.48 16.33 -15.46
C SER A 91 16.92 16.26 -13.98
N PRO A 92 17.12 17.41 -13.30
CA PRO A 92 17.43 17.43 -11.87
C PRO A 92 16.38 16.73 -11.00
N ALA A 93 15.08 16.83 -11.33
CA ALA A 93 14.03 16.11 -10.62
C ALA A 93 14.07 14.59 -10.91
N ALA A 94 14.40 14.18 -12.13
CA ALA A 94 14.60 12.76 -12.45
C ALA A 94 15.81 12.16 -11.71
N ALA A 95 16.90 12.92 -11.58
CA ALA A 95 18.06 12.54 -10.78
C ALA A 95 17.73 12.44 -9.29
N ALA A 96 16.99 13.42 -8.75
CA ALA A 96 16.50 13.39 -7.37
C ALA A 96 15.63 12.16 -7.08
N TYR A 97 14.65 11.86 -7.95
CA TYR A 97 13.82 10.66 -7.81
C TYR A 97 14.63 9.37 -7.85
N ARG A 98 15.66 9.26 -8.72
CA ARG A 98 16.54 8.07 -8.73
C ARG A 98 17.38 7.97 -7.45
N SER A 99 17.88 9.09 -6.92
CA SER A 99 18.65 9.11 -5.67
C SER A 99 17.79 8.66 -4.48
N ILE A 100 16.60 9.22 -4.33
CA ILE A 100 15.62 8.84 -3.29
C ILE A 100 15.17 7.39 -3.48
N ALA A 101 14.91 6.96 -4.72
CA ALA A 101 14.58 5.57 -5.00
C ALA A 101 15.75 4.62 -4.70
N ALA A 102 17.01 5.07 -4.73
CA ALA A 102 18.18 4.27 -4.38
C ALA A 102 18.44 4.21 -2.87
N THR A 103 18.09 5.23 -2.10
CA THR A 103 18.10 5.14 -0.62
C THR A 103 16.95 4.28 -0.11
N LEU A 104 15.79 4.35 -0.77
CA LEU A 104 14.64 3.46 -0.54
C LEU A 104 14.78 2.09 -1.24
N ALA A 105 15.80 1.88 -2.07
CA ALA A 105 16.10 0.59 -2.70
C ALA A 105 16.76 -0.33 -1.67
N TRP A 106 15.94 -0.76 -0.72
CA TRP A 106 15.99 -2.00 0.03
C TRP A 106 17.21 -2.86 -0.33
N THR A 107 18.27 -2.71 0.46
CA THR A 107 19.32 -3.73 0.57
C THR A 107 18.63 -5.02 0.96
N GLY A 108 18.58 -5.96 0.02
CA GLY A 108 17.78 -7.17 0.13
C GLY A 108 18.15 -7.99 1.37
N GLY A 109 17.30 -7.88 2.40
CA GLY A 109 16.92 -9.10 3.11
C GLY A 109 16.12 -9.99 2.15
N ASP A 110 15.79 -11.22 2.56
CA ASP A 110 14.82 -11.98 1.80
C ASP A 110 13.47 -11.24 1.78
N VAL A 111 12.75 -11.27 0.64
CA VAL A 111 11.33 -10.90 0.64
C VAL A 111 10.61 -11.97 1.45
N ALA A 112 10.47 -11.76 2.76
CA ALA A 112 9.62 -12.56 3.61
C ALA A 112 8.18 -12.39 3.10
N GLY A 113 7.64 -13.44 2.46
CA GLY A 113 6.30 -13.45 1.88
C GLY A 113 6.26 -13.85 0.40
N ILE A 114 5.04 -14.12 -0.08
CA ILE A 114 4.76 -14.52 -1.46
C ILE A 114 5.27 -13.49 -2.49
N ALA A 115 5.70 -14.00 -3.65
CA ALA A 115 6.12 -13.15 -4.76
C ALA A 115 4.97 -12.27 -5.28
N THR A 116 5.29 -11.01 -5.61
CA THR A 116 4.34 -10.04 -6.17
C THR A 116 4.93 -9.38 -7.43
N PRO A 117 4.12 -9.02 -8.44
CA PRO A 117 2.66 -9.14 -8.47
C PRO A 117 2.17 -10.56 -8.79
N PHE A 118 0.98 -10.91 -8.31
CA PHE A 118 0.24 -12.10 -8.72
C PHE A 118 -1.26 -11.78 -8.89
N ALA A 119 -1.96 -12.59 -9.70
CA ALA A 119 -3.41 -12.57 -9.82
C ALA A 119 -3.91 -14.00 -10.03
N TRP A 120 -4.57 -14.54 -9.01
CA TRP A 120 -5.04 -15.93 -8.95
C TRP A 120 -6.54 -16.01 -9.24
N THR A 121 -6.91 -16.75 -10.29
CA THR A 121 -8.30 -17.18 -10.55
C THR A 121 -8.57 -18.46 -9.75
N ILE A 122 -9.47 -18.40 -8.77
CA ILE A 122 -9.68 -19.47 -7.78
C ILE A 122 -10.07 -20.79 -8.48
N ALA A 123 -11.14 -20.77 -9.28
CA ALA A 123 -11.72 -21.97 -9.90
C ALA A 123 -10.79 -22.68 -10.90
N GLU A 124 -9.83 -21.97 -11.49
CA GLU A 124 -8.91 -22.49 -12.50
C GLU A 124 -7.53 -22.85 -11.94
N GLY A 125 -7.21 -22.41 -10.72
CA GLY A 125 -5.86 -22.49 -10.13
C GLY A 125 -4.82 -21.57 -10.80
N VAL A 126 -5.16 -20.90 -11.90
CA VAL A 126 -4.25 -20.09 -12.73
C VAL A 126 -3.79 -18.86 -11.95
N GLY A 127 -2.47 -18.65 -11.91
CA GLY A 127 -1.86 -17.46 -11.29
C GLY A 127 -1.76 -17.47 -9.76
N LYS A 128 -2.02 -18.63 -9.12
CA LYS A 128 -1.70 -18.85 -7.70
C LYS A 128 -0.19 -18.70 -7.48
N PRO A 129 0.28 -17.87 -6.54
CA PRO A 129 1.71 -17.73 -6.26
C PRO A 129 2.22 -18.95 -5.48
N SER A 130 3.50 -19.29 -5.67
CA SER A 130 4.17 -20.31 -4.86
C SER A 130 4.30 -19.85 -3.39
N PRO A 131 4.19 -20.77 -2.41
CA PRO A 131 4.55 -20.50 -1.03
C PRO A 131 5.98 -19.98 -0.88
N ALA A 132 6.17 -18.96 -0.05
CA ALA A 132 7.47 -18.49 0.38
C ALA A 132 7.98 -19.30 1.58
N PRO A 133 9.31 -19.39 1.79
CA PRO A 133 9.88 -19.96 3.01
C PRO A 133 9.38 -19.21 4.26
N ILE A 134 9.06 -19.95 5.30
CA ILE A 134 8.78 -19.41 6.64
C ILE A 134 10.12 -19.31 7.35
N ALA A 135 10.47 -18.12 7.82
CA ALA A 135 11.65 -17.89 8.64
C ALA A 135 11.20 -17.72 10.10
N GLU A 136 11.81 -18.46 11.04
CA GLU A 136 11.56 -18.25 12.47
C GLU A 136 11.90 -16.81 12.85
N GLY A 137 10.94 -16.09 13.43
CA GLY A 137 11.08 -14.66 13.73
C GLY A 137 10.85 -13.71 12.55
N GLY A 138 10.30 -14.19 11.42
CA GLY A 138 9.86 -13.36 10.31
C GLY A 138 8.79 -12.33 10.72
N PRO A 139 8.70 -11.18 10.02
CA PRO A 139 7.74 -10.12 10.36
C PRO A 139 6.30 -10.62 10.20
N ALA A 140 5.54 -10.63 11.30
CA ALA A 140 4.19 -11.21 11.36
C ALA A 140 3.19 -10.62 10.35
N ASP A 141 3.44 -9.45 9.78
CA ASP A 141 2.56 -8.77 8.82
C ASP A 141 2.73 -9.23 7.36
N ARG A 142 3.52 -10.28 7.07
CA ARG A 142 3.71 -10.80 5.71
C ARG A 142 3.02 -12.14 5.47
N LEU A 143 2.35 -12.22 4.32
CA LEU A 143 1.69 -13.43 3.86
C LEU A 143 2.71 -14.36 3.18
N ALA A 144 2.98 -15.52 3.78
CA ALA A 144 3.93 -16.53 3.27
C ALA A 144 3.28 -17.55 2.32
N ALA A 145 2.00 -17.86 2.48
CA ALA A 145 1.23 -18.66 1.51
C ALA A 145 -0.26 -18.32 1.55
N LEU A 146 -0.97 -18.68 0.48
CA LEU A 146 -2.43 -18.70 0.45
C LEU A 146 -2.96 -19.92 -0.29
N ASP A 147 -4.13 -20.39 0.14
CA ASP A 147 -4.86 -21.47 -0.49
C ASP A 147 -6.38 -21.25 -0.40
N HIS A 148 -7.17 -22.15 -0.99
CA HIS A 148 -8.63 -22.07 -1.00
C HIS A 148 -9.20 -23.48 -0.87
N ALA A 149 -10.07 -23.67 0.13
CA ALA A 149 -10.72 -24.95 0.39
C ALA A 149 -12.03 -24.73 1.15
N ASP A 150 -13.07 -25.48 0.78
CA ASP A 150 -14.34 -25.56 1.50
C ASP A 150 -14.97 -24.19 1.81
N GLY A 151 -15.05 -23.33 0.79
CA GLY A 151 -15.68 -22.00 0.91
C GLY A 151 -14.91 -21.00 1.78
N ALA A 152 -13.59 -21.15 1.88
CA ALA A 152 -12.73 -20.24 2.64
C ALA A 152 -11.38 -19.99 1.97
N LEU A 153 -10.86 -18.79 2.19
CA LEU A 153 -9.47 -18.44 1.92
C LEU A 153 -8.62 -18.88 3.11
N LEU A 154 -7.57 -19.66 2.83
CA LEU A 154 -6.56 -20.06 3.79
C LEU A 154 -5.36 -19.13 3.62
N LEU A 155 -4.88 -18.55 4.73
CA LEU A 155 -3.75 -17.64 4.78
C LEU A 155 -2.72 -18.18 5.76
N ARG A 156 -1.45 -18.22 5.35
CA ARG A 156 -0.32 -18.57 6.22
C ARG A 156 0.62 -17.38 6.29
N TRP A 157 0.84 -16.86 7.49
CA TRP A 157 1.70 -15.72 7.77
C TRP A 157 3.16 -16.17 7.96
N SER A 158 4.13 -15.28 7.77
CA SER A 158 5.57 -15.63 7.85
C SER A 158 6.09 -15.82 9.28
N ASP A 159 5.28 -15.55 10.30
CA ASP A 159 5.54 -15.98 11.68
C ASP A 159 5.11 -17.45 11.94
N GLY A 160 4.52 -18.11 10.93
CA GLY A 160 4.01 -19.48 11.01
C GLY A 160 2.53 -19.58 11.38
N THR A 161 1.85 -18.47 11.67
CA THR A 161 0.43 -18.47 12.03
C THR A 161 -0.46 -18.78 10.82
N ASP A 162 -1.44 -19.66 11.01
CA ASP A 162 -2.47 -19.97 10.02
C ASP A 162 -3.80 -19.27 10.34
N GLN A 163 -4.52 -18.88 9.29
CA GLN A 163 -5.84 -18.28 9.39
C GLN A 163 -6.77 -18.79 8.28
N ARG A 164 -8.00 -19.15 8.65
CA ARG A 164 -9.08 -19.54 7.73
C ARG A 164 -10.17 -18.48 7.78
N LEU A 165 -10.52 -17.91 6.62
CA LEU A 165 -11.54 -16.86 6.48
C LEU A 165 -12.61 -17.28 5.48
N SER A 166 -13.87 -17.33 5.89
CA SER A 166 -14.96 -17.72 4.98
C SER A 166 -15.14 -16.68 3.87
N GLU A 167 -15.54 -17.15 2.68
CA GLU A 167 -15.83 -16.26 1.55
C GLU A 167 -16.94 -15.25 1.87
N ARG A 168 -17.90 -15.65 2.72
CA ARG A 168 -18.97 -14.79 3.22
C ARG A 168 -18.44 -13.72 4.17
N ASP A 169 -17.57 -14.06 5.11
CA ASP A 169 -17.02 -13.09 6.07
C ASP A 169 -16.07 -12.10 5.40
N LEU A 170 -15.38 -12.55 4.34
CA LEU A 170 -14.59 -11.71 3.44
C LEU A 170 -15.45 -10.83 2.52
N ARG A 171 -16.66 -11.26 2.13
CA ARG A 171 -17.60 -10.43 1.35
C ARG A 171 -18.32 -9.41 2.21
N LEU A 172 -18.69 -9.84 3.42
CA LEU A 172 -18.80 -8.99 4.60
C LEU A 172 -17.41 -8.41 4.93
N ALA A 173 -17.26 -7.61 5.98
CA ALA A 173 -16.05 -6.80 6.26
C ALA A 173 -15.54 -5.85 5.13
N CYS A 174 -15.95 -6.00 3.87
CA CYS A 174 -15.45 -5.29 2.69
C CYS A 174 -15.48 -3.76 2.87
N GLN A 175 -14.36 -3.14 2.53
CA GLN A 175 -14.02 -1.78 2.93
C GLN A 175 -13.99 -0.74 1.79
N CYS A 176 -14.33 -1.16 0.56
CA CYS A 176 -14.37 -0.28 -0.61
C CYS A 176 -15.53 0.73 -0.54
N ALA A 177 -15.44 1.80 -1.35
CA ALA A 177 -16.45 2.86 -1.43
C ALA A 177 -17.87 2.38 -1.80
N GLN A 178 -17.99 1.24 -2.50
CA GLN A 178 -19.30 0.62 -2.79
C GLN A 178 -19.94 -0.02 -1.55
N CYS A 179 -19.14 -0.52 -0.61
CA CYS A 179 -19.61 -1.25 0.59
C CYS A 179 -19.66 -0.37 1.84
N ARG A 180 -18.97 0.77 1.84
CA ARG A 180 -18.91 1.73 2.96
C ARG A 180 -18.75 3.15 2.44
N ASP A 181 -19.56 4.05 2.98
CA ASP A 181 -19.46 5.49 2.72
C ASP A 181 -18.18 6.06 3.34
N GLU A 182 -17.39 6.79 2.56
CA GLU A 182 -16.08 7.30 2.98
C GLU A 182 -16.19 8.42 4.02
N MET A 183 -17.22 9.26 3.93
CA MET A 183 -17.37 10.47 4.76
C MET A 183 -17.91 10.16 6.16
N SER A 184 -18.87 9.25 6.25
CA SER A 184 -19.51 8.84 7.51
C SER A 184 -18.95 7.54 8.10
N GLY A 185 -18.20 6.77 7.30
CA GLY A 185 -17.79 5.42 7.66
C GLY A 185 -18.94 4.41 7.73
N LYS A 186 -20.17 4.82 7.38
CA LYS A 186 -21.38 3.97 7.47
C LYS A 186 -21.31 2.86 6.44
N ARG A 187 -21.63 1.64 6.89
CA ARG A 187 -21.73 0.48 5.99
C ARG A 187 -22.94 0.62 5.07
N LEU A 188 -22.68 0.52 3.77
CA LEU A 188 -23.68 0.56 2.68
C LEU A 188 -24.11 -0.85 2.28
N LEU A 189 -23.19 -1.82 2.38
CA LEU A 189 -23.50 -3.23 2.13
C LEU A 189 -24.50 -3.76 3.16
N ASN A 190 -25.69 -4.13 2.70
CA ASN A 190 -26.65 -4.89 3.51
C ASN A 190 -26.17 -6.35 3.66
N PRO A 191 -25.96 -6.89 4.88
CA PRO A 191 -25.59 -8.29 5.08
C PRO A 191 -26.61 -9.29 4.52
N ASP A 192 -27.90 -8.95 4.56
CA ASP A 192 -28.98 -9.85 4.13
C ASP A 192 -29.01 -10.05 2.60
N THR A 193 -28.43 -9.13 1.84
CA THR A 193 -28.33 -9.23 0.37
C THR A 193 -27.11 -10.01 -0.11
N VAL A 194 -26.19 -10.39 0.79
CA VAL A 194 -25.06 -11.26 0.44
C VAL A 194 -25.56 -12.70 0.34
N PRO A 195 -25.36 -13.43 -0.79
CA PRO A 195 -25.75 -14.85 -0.92
C PRO A 195 -25.01 -15.76 0.05
N MET A 196 -25.67 -16.79 0.59
CA MET A 196 -25.04 -17.78 1.49
C MET A 196 -23.98 -18.64 0.78
N ASP A 197 -24.09 -18.77 -0.53
CA ASP A 197 -23.19 -19.50 -1.43
C ASP A 197 -22.21 -18.57 -2.19
N ILE A 198 -22.02 -17.34 -1.72
CA ILE A 198 -21.05 -16.39 -2.27
C ILE A 198 -19.65 -17.01 -2.31
N ARG A 199 -18.98 -16.91 -3.47
CA ARG A 199 -17.63 -17.45 -3.68
C ARG A 199 -16.63 -16.37 -4.02
N LEU A 200 -15.37 -16.57 -3.66
CA LEU A 200 -14.23 -15.85 -4.22
C LEU A 200 -13.99 -16.35 -5.65
N THR A 201 -13.91 -15.42 -6.60
CA THR A 201 -13.62 -15.71 -8.01
C THR A 201 -12.16 -15.42 -8.34
N ARG A 202 -11.59 -14.37 -7.74
CA ARG A 202 -10.21 -13.94 -7.97
C ARG A 202 -9.58 -13.29 -6.74
N VAL A 203 -8.29 -13.52 -6.52
CA VAL A 203 -7.46 -12.85 -5.50
C VAL A 203 -6.17 -12.34 -6.14
N TRP A 204 -5.75 -11.10 -5.87
CA TRP A 204 -4.52 -10.53 -6.43
C TRP A 204 -3.73 -9.73 -5.41
N SER A 205 -2.43 -9.57 -5.63
CA SER A 205 -1.57 -8.71 -4.81
C SER A 205 -1.90 -7.23 -5.03
N VAL A 206 -2.07 -6.47 -3.95
CA VAL A 206 -2.03 -5.00 -3.96
C VAL A 206 -0.76 -4.58 -3.24
N GLY A 207 0.33 -4.49 -4.00
CA GLY A 207 1.69 -4.42 -3.44
C GLY A 207 1.99 -5.64 -2.57
N ASN A 208 2.79 -5.43 -1.53
CA ASN A 208 3.22 -6.44 -0.55
C ASN A 208 2.56 -6.26 0.84
N TYR A 209 1.39 -5.60 0.89
CA TYR A 209 0.70 -5.22 2.13
C TYR A 209 -0.81 -5.53 2.14
N ALA A 210 -1.39 -5.94 1.01
CA ALA A 210 -2.82 -6.15 0.87
C ALA A 210 -3.16 -7.17 -0.24
N LEU A 211 -4.34 -7.77 -0.12
CA LEU A 211 -5.00 -8.53 -1.19
C LEU A 211 -6.14 -7.72 -1.78
N GLY A 212 -6.27 -7.73 -3.09
CA GLY A 212 -7.53 -7.43 -3.76
C GLY A 212 -8.33 -8.73 -3.97
N MET A 213 -9.66 -8.67 -3.86
CA MET A 213 -10.54 -9.83 -3.99
C MET A 213 -11.78 -9.51 -4.83
N ALA A 214 -12.22 -10.48 -5.62
CA ALA A 214 -13.46 -10.46 -6.38
C ALA A 214 -14.35 -11.64 -6.01
N PHE A 215 -15.67 -11.45 -6.11
CA PHE A 215 -16.69 -12.37 -5.61
C PHE A 215 -17.76 -12.69 -6.67
N SER A 216 -18.52 -13.76 -6.44
CA SER A 216 -19.53 -14.27 -7.38
C SER A 216 -20.81 -13.42 -7.49
N ASP A 217 -20.99 -12.40 -6.65
CA ASP A 217 -22.03 -11.36 -6.81
C ASP A 217 -21.63 -10.25 -7.80
N GLY A 218 -20.47 -10.38 -8.45
CA GLY A 218 -19.91 -9.41 -9.39
C GLY A 218 -19.09 -8.30 -8.73
N HIS A 219 -18.91 -8.33 -7.39
CA HIS A 219 -18.09 -7.35 -6.71
C HIS A 219 -16.58 -7.62 -6.91
N ASP A 220 -15.82 -6.65 -7.41
CA ASP A 220 -14.41 -6.82 -7.82
C ASP A 220 -13.45 -5.70 -7.35
N THR A 221 -13.89 -4.81 -6.46
CA THR A 221 -13.11 -3.65 -5.98
C THR A 221 -12.66 -3.75 -4.52
N GLY A 222 -12.86 -4.90 -3.88
CA GLY A 222 -12.52 -5.10 -2.46
C GLY A 222 -11.01 -5.19 -2.24
N ILE A 223 -10.45 -4.29 -1.42
CA ILE A 223 -9.04 -4.33 -0.98
C ILE A 223 -8.98 -4.61 0.53
N TYR A 224 -8.15 -5.56 0.91
CA TYR A 224 -8.01 -6.12 2.25
C TYR A 224 -6.55 -6.03 2.66
N VAL A 225 -6.21 -5.03 3.48
CA VAL A 225 -4.85 -4.89 4.04
C VAL A 225 -4.56 -6.06 4.98
N PHE A 226 -3.34 -6.59 4.98
CA PHE A 226 -2.96 -7.78 5.75
C PHE A 226 -3.31 -7.66 7.24
N LYS A 227 -3.03 -6.51 7.86
CA LYS A 227 -3.42 -6.20 9.23
C LYS A 227 -4.93 -6.30 9.51
N ALA A 228 -5.78 -5.98 8.53
CA ALA A 228 -7.22 -6.11 8.66
C ALA A 228 -7.65 -7.58 8.54
N LEU A 229 -7.05 -8.34 7.62
CA LEU A 229 -7.27 -9.79 7.52
C LEU A 229 -6.88 -10.48 8.82
N GLN A 230 -5.70 -10.20 9.38
CA GLN A 230 -5.25 -10.73 10.67
C GLN A 230 -6.19 -10.41 11.84
N ALA A 231 -6.88 -9.27 11.80
CA ALA A 231 -7.87 -8.89 12.81
C ALA A 231 -9.22 -9.60 12.67
N MET A 232 -9.49 -10.31 11.56
CA MET A 232 -10.72 -11.08 11.32
C MET A 232 -10.65 -12.52 11.88
N VAL A 233 -10.00 -12.73 13.04
CA VAL A 233 -9.86 -14.08 13.63
C VAL A 233 -11.22 -14.75 13.76
N GLY A 234 -11.33 -15.96 13.20
CA GLY A 234 -12.61 -16.66 13.02
C GLY A 234 -13.22 -17.20 14.30
N THR A 235 -14.54 -17.31 14.28
CA THR A 235 -15.33 -18.06 15.26
C THR A 235 -14.78 -19.49 15.40
N GLU A 236 -14.66 -19.98 16.63
CA GLU A 236 -14.12 -21.30 16.91
C GLU A 236 -14.97 -22.41 16.24
N LEU A 237 -14.28 -23.46 15.77
CA LEU A 237 -14.92 -24.72 15.41
C LEU A 237 -15.34 -25.42 16.72
N GLU A 238 -16.57 -25.18 17.18
CA GLU A 238 -17.19 -26.06 18.17
C GLU A 238 -17.61 -27.36 17.47
N ASP A 239 -16.91 -28.45 17.79
CA ASP A 239 -17.28 -29.80 17.38
C ASP A 239 -18.68 -30.18 17.92
N VAL A 240 -19.49 -30.85 17.09
CA VAL A 240 -20.80 -31.44 17.44
C VAL A 240 -20.73 -32.96 17.31
#